data_AF-A0A559TJI3-F1
#
_entry.id   AF-A0A559TJI3-F1
#
_cell.length_a   1.000
_cell.length_b   1.000
_cell.length_c   1.000
_cell.angle_alpha   90.00
_cell.angle_beta   90.00
_cell.angle_gamma   90.00
#
_symmetry.space_group_name_H-M   'P 1'
#
loop_
_entity.id
_entity.type
_entity.pdbx_description
1 polymer ?
#
loop_
_entity_poly.entity_id
_entity_poly.type
_entity_poly.pdbx_seq_one_letter_code
_entity_poly.pdbx_strand_id
1 'polypeptide(L)'
;MTDGSTYRELVSIRHPARKLTMGIFIALMLALFVARAPTSYTGGIPLIGEYVPLKLNAVYIIIFGPLVALAVSIYLWAIIAGRRSFRRSDVSFFGVAFVLLIVALGALCLQYFIVLAPVGHCDRLPNYDFLWTNQYGDMRIVHCMSGTADINEETPFYLRWQIVQSWVMALIPIVVAGFLFVAWRHVRRNIS
;
A
#
# COMPACT_ATOMS: atom_id res chain seq x y z
N MET A 1 -12.06 38.24 -21.47
CA MET A 1 -10.78 37.54 -21.23
C MET A 1 -10.86 36.88 -19.86
N THR A 2 -11.33 35.64 -19.81
CA THR A 2 -11.45 34.88 -18.57
C THR A 2 -11.22 33.41 -18.91
N ASP A 3 -10.20 32.84 -18.27
CA ASP A 3 -10.05 31.43 -17.91
C ASP A 3 -9.89 30.36 -18.99
N GLY A 4 -8.89 30.54 -19.86
CA GLY A 4 -8.25 29.42 -20.56
C GLY A 4 -7.32 28.55 -19.68
N SER A 5 -6.94 29.03 -18.49
CA SER A 5 -6.07 28.32 -17.54
C SER A 5 -6.87 27.37 -16.65
N THR A 6 -7.98 27.82 -16.07
CA THR A 6 -8.80 27.05 -15.13
C THR A 6 -9.45 25.82 -15.78
N TYR A 7 -9.89 25.94 -17.04
CA TYR A 7 -10.35 24.79 -17.83
C TYR A 7 -9.23 23.77 -18.11
N ARG A 8 -7.99 24.22 -18.28
CA ARG A 8 -6.85 23.34 -18.55
C ARG A 8 -6.43 22.57 -17.29
N GLU A 9 -6.55 23.19 -16.12
CA GLU A 9 -6.33 22.55 -14.81
C GLU A 9 -7.43 21.55 -14.44
N LEU A 10 -8.70 21.88 -14.71
CA LEU A 10 -9.82 20.95 -14.51
C LEU A 10 -9.74 19.73 -15.44
N VAL A 11 -9.26 19.91 -16.68
CA VAL A 11 -9.00 18.80 -17.62
C VAL A 11 -7.75 17.98 -17.22
N SER A 12 -6.78 18.59 -16.54
CA SER A 12 -5.56 17.94 -16.02
C SER A 12 -5.87 16.89 -14.94
N ILE A 13 -6.87 17.14 -14.09
CA ILE A 13 -7.38 16.17 -13.11
C ILE A 13 -8.23 15.07 -13.77
N ARG A 14 -8.71 15.27 -15.01
CA ARG A 14 -9.58 14.31 -15.72
C ARG A 14 -8.86 13.06 -16.23
N HIS A 15 -7.52 12.95 -16.09
CA HIS A 15 -6.78 11.76 -16.49
C HIS A 15 -7.03 10.62 -15.48
N PRO A 16 -7.76 9.56 -15.85
CA PRO A 16 -8.17 8.51 -14.90
C PRO A 16 -6.97 7.84 -14.23
N ALA A 17 -5.86 7.64 -14.97
CA ALA A 17 -4.64 7.11 -14.39
C ALA A 17 -4.01 8.05 -13.33
N ARG A 18 -4.07 9.38 -13.49
CA ARG A 18 -3.50 10.32 -12.48
C ARG A 18 -4.34 10.31 -11.20
N LYS A 19 -5.67 10.32 -11.33
CA LYS A 19 -6.59 10.17 -10.19
C LYS A 19 -6.33 8.87 -9.44
N LEU A 20 -6.21 7.77 -10.18
CA LEU A 20 -5.91 6.46 -9.60
C LEU A 20 -4.56 6.47 -8.89
N THR A 21 -3.50 6.98 -9.51
CA THR A 21 -2.17 7.11 -8.89
C THR A 21 -2.22 7.89 -7.58
N MET A 22 -2.88 9.05 -7.55
CA MET A 22 -3.02 9.83 -6.32
C MET A 22 -3.87 9.12 -5.27
N GLY A 23 -4.96 8.45 -5.70
CA GLY A 23 -5.80 7.66 -4.81
C GLY A 23 -5.05 6.51 -4.14
N ILE A 24 -4.24 5.76 -4.90
CA ILE A 24 -3.38 4.71 -4.34
C ILE A 24 -2.39 5.30 -3.34
N PHE A 25 -1.77 6.44 -3.68
CA PHE A 25 -0.78 7.06 -2.81
C PHE A 25 -1.40 7.48 -1.48
N ILE A 26 -2.55 8.15 -1.51
CA ILE A 26 -3.29 8.54 -0.30
C ILE A 26 -3.70 7.29 0.50
N ALA A 27 -4.21 6.25 -0.16
CA ALA A 27 -4.58 5.00 0.51
C ALA A 27 -3.38 4.32 1.18
N LEU A 28 -2.21 4.30 0.55
CA LEU A 28 -0.98 3.78 1.14
C LEU A 28 -0.52 4.60 2.33
N MET A 29 -0.59 5.93 2.26
CA MET A 29 -0.25 6.80 3.38
C MET A 29 -1.20 6.61 4.56
N LEU A 30 -2.50 6.46 4.31
CA LEU A 30 -3.48 6.12 5.34
C LEU A 30 -3.22 4.72 5.93
N ALA A 31 -2.91 3.73 5.10
CA ALA A 31 -2.55 2.39 5.55
C ALA A 31 -1.30 2.40 6.45
N LEU A 32 -0.27 3.17 6.07
CA LEU A 32 0.93 3.37 6.88
C LEU A 32 0.62 4.03 8.23
N PHE A 33 -0.22 5.06 8.22
CA PHE A 33 -0.64 5.73 9.44
C PHE A 33 -1.37 4.76 10.38
N VAL A 34 -2.34 3.99 9.87
CA VAL A 34 -3.08 2.99 10.67
C VAL A 34 -2.16 1.87 11.16
N ALA A 35 -1.23 1.39 10.33
CA ALA A 35 -0.28 0.35 10.70
C ALA A 35 0.69 0.79 11.83
N ARG A 36 0.97 2.08 11.95
CA ARG A 36 1.87 2.63 12.99
C ARG A 36 1.13 3.11 14.23
N ALA A 37 -0.13 3.50 14.10
CA ALA A 37 -0.89 4.11 15.18
C ALA A 37 -2.35 3.63 15.17
N PRO A 38 -2.60 2.30 15.29
CA PRO A 38 -3.93 1.72 15.15
C PRO A 38 -4.92 2.20 16.23
N THR A 39 -4.41 2.69 17.35
CA THR A 39 -5.18 3.19 18.49
C THR A 39 -5.44 4.69 18.46
N SER A 40 -4.77 5.43 17.56
CA SER A 40 -4.92 6.89 17.45
C SER A 40 -6.18 7.32 16.69
N TYR A 41 -6.88 6.38 16.05
CA TYR A 41 -8.10 6.65 15.31
C TYR A 41 -9.30 5.97 15.98
N THR A 42 -10.03 6.73 16.79
CA THR A 42 -11.26 6.30 17.49
C THR A 42 -12.55 6.81 16.83
N GLY A 43 -12.42 7.58 15.73
CA GLY A 43 -13.56 8.18 15.02
C GLY A 43 -14.12 7.28 13.91
N GLY A 44 -15.38 7.47 13.54
CA GLY A 44 -15.94 6.92 12.30
C GLY A 44 -15.48 7.73 11.09
N ILE A 45 -15.11 7.08 9.99
CA ILE A 45 -14.78 7.76 8.73
C ILE A 45 -16.08 8.32 8.15
N PRO A 46 -16.28 9.65 8.01
CA PRO A 46 -17.51 10.17 7.41
C PRO A 46 -17.58 9.73 5.95
N LEU A 47 -18.72 9.14 5.54
CA LEU A 47 -19.05 8.37 4.31
C LEU A 47 -19.04 6.83 4.41
N ILE A 48 -18.37 6.23 5.40
CA ILE A 48 -18.36 4.75 5.64
C ILE A 48 -18.70 4.41 7.11
N GLY A 49 -18.73 5.43 7.98
CA GLY A 49 -18.69 5.32 9.44
C GLY A 49 -19.96 4.90 10.17
N GLU A 50 -21.03 4.50 9.49
CA GLU A 50 -22.23 3.94 10.15
C GLU A 50 -22.37 2.42 9.99
N TYR A 51 -21.68 1.78 9.03
CA TYR A 51 -21.90 0.37 8.70
C TYR A 51 -20.64 -0.51 8.80
N VAL A 52 -19.50 0.07 9.15
CA VAL A 52 -18.23 -0.65 9.27
C VAL A 52 -17.60 -0.35 10.63
N PRO A 53 -18.05 -0.99 11.72
CA PRO A 53 -17.33 -0.98 12.98
C PRO A 53 -16.07 -1.82 12.81
N LEU A 54 -15.03 -1.22 12.25
CA LEU A 54 -13.67 -1.76 12.28
C LEU A 54 -12.95 -0.91 13.35
N LYS A 55 -12.59 -1.37 14.55
CA LYS A 55 -11.62 -2.46 14.75
C LYS A 55 -10.84 -2.77 13.48
N LEU A 56 -10.30 -1.71 12.86
CA LEU A 56 -9.47 -1.76 11.67
C LEU A 56 -8.24 -2.54 12.10
N ASN A 57 -8.28 -3.85 11.92
CA ASN A 57 -7.20 -4.69 12.39
C ASN A 57 -5.98 -4.34 11.52
N ALA A 58 -5.06 -3.56 12.09
CA ALA A 58 -3.85 -3.13 11.40
C ALA A 58 -3.05 -4.32 10.89
N VAL A 59 -3.17 -5.50 11.51
CA VAL A 59 -2.61 -6.76 11.00
C VAL A 59 -3.14 -7.05 9.59
N TYR A 60 -4.44 -6.89 9.33
CA TYR A 60 -4.99 -7.08 7.98
C TYR A 60 -4.50 -6.05 6.97
N ILE A 61 -4.32 -4.80 7.38
CA ILE A 61 -3.81 -3.76 6.49
C ILE A 61 -2.36 -4.04 6.12
N ILE A 62 -1.55 -4.46 7.09
CA ILE A 62 -0.14 -4.81 6.87
C ILE A 62 -0.03 -6.05 5.97
N ILE A 63 -0.95 -7.01 6.09
CA ILE A 63 -0.91 -8.27 5.31
C ILE A 63 -1.54 -8.14 3.92
N PHE A 64 -2.75 -7.60 3.84
CA PHE A 64 -3.52 -7.54 2.60
C PHE A 64 -3.33 -6.23 1.83
N GLY A 65 -2.98 -5.14 2.50
CA GLY A 65 -2.73 -3.83 1.87
C GLY A 65 -1.70 -3.91 0.73
N PRO A 66 -0.54 -4.54 0.93
CA PRO A 66 0.44 -4.75 -0.14
C PRO A 66 -0.09 -5.54 -1.34
N LEU A 67 -0.92 -6.56 -1.10
CA LEU A 67 -1.52 -7.37 -2.17
C LEU A 67 -2.53 -6.57 -3.00
N VAL A 68 -3.35 -5.76 -2.34
CA VAL A 68 -4.27 -4.83 -3.02
C VAL A 68 -3.47 -3.79 -3.80
N ALA A 69 -2.40 -3.23 -3.22
CA ALA A 69 -1.54 -2.26 -3.90
C ALA A 69 -0.87 -2.86 -5.15
N LEU A 70 -0.44 -4.13 -5.09
CA LEU A 70 0.06 -4.86 -6.25
C LEU A 70 -1.01 -4.96 -7.36
N ALA A 71 -2.21 -5.44 -7.02
CA ALA A 71 -3.30 -5.61 -7.98
C ALA A 71 -3.68 -4.27 -8.66
N VAL A 72 -3.81 -3.21 -7.86
CA VAL A 72 -4.13 -1.87 -8.38
C VAL A 72 -2.98 -1.30 -9.22
N SER A 73 -1.72 -1.61 -8.89
CA SER A 73 -0.57 -1.19 -9.71
C SER A 73 -0.53 -1.90 -11.07
N ILE A 74 -0.91 -3.18 -11.13
CA ILE A 74 -1.08 -3.92 -12.39
C ILE A 74 -2.19 -3.28 -13.23
N TYR A 75 -3.33 -2.97 -12.61
CA TYR A 75 -4.43 -2.29 -13.29
C TYR A 75 -4.05 -0.90 -13.80
N LEU A 76 -3.29 -0.13 -13.00
CA LEU A 76 -2.77 1.18 -13.38
C LEU A 76 -1.83 1.07 -14.59
N TRP A 77 -0.93 0.08 -14.60
CA TRP A 77 -0.09 -0.21 -15.77
C TRP A 77 -0.92 -0.52 -17.01
N ALA A 78 -1.96 -1.35 -16.91
CA ALA A 78 -2.84 -1.70 -18.03
C ALA A 78 -3.57 -0.47 -18.60
N ILE A 79 -4.11 0.42 -17.75
CA ILE A 79 -4.74 1.68 -18.19
C ILE A 79 -3.75 2.56 -18.96
N ILE A 80 -2.51 2.66 -18.47
CA ILE A 80 -1.48 3.49 -19.09
C ILE A 80 -1.05 2.88 -20.42
N ALA A 81 -0.84 1.56 -20.48
CA ALA A 81 -0.48 0.85 -21.71
C ALA A 81 -1.55 0.99 -22.81
N GLY A 82 -2.83 1.04 -22.44
CA GLY A 82 -3.95 1.23 -23.37
C GLY A 82 -4.06 2.63 -23.99
N ARG A 83 -3.25 3.61 -23.56
CA ARG A 83 -3.28 4.98 -24.08
C ARG A 83 -2.19 5.23 -25.12
N ARG A 84 -2.53 6.01 -26.16
CA ARG A 84 -1.68 6.30 -27.33
C ARG A 84 -0.90 7.61 -27.26
N SER A 85 -1.35 8.57 -26.46
CA SER A 85 -0.72 9.90 -26.36
C SER A 85 -0.78 10.40 -24.92
N PHE A 86 0.31 11.02 -24.51
CA PHE A 86 0.50 11.63 -23.20
C PHE A 86 1.06 13.04 -23.36
N ARG A 87 0.78 13.89 -22.38
CA ARG A 87 1.38 15.22 -22.31
C ARG A 87 2.79 15.12 -21.75
N ARG A 88 3.67 16.04 -22.14
CA ARG A 88 5.03 16.11 -21.57
C ARG A 88 5.04 16.22 -20.04
N SER A 89 4.04 16.89 -19.45
CA SER A 89 3.87 16.99 -17.99
C SER A 89 3.56 15.65 -17.32
N ASP A 90 2.96 14.70 -18.03
CA ASP A 90 2.60 13.38 -17.49
C ASP A 90 3.86 12.55 -17.19
N VAL A 91 4.94 12.74 -17.95
CA VAL A 91 6.23 12.05 -17.72
C VAL A 91 6.78 12.37 -16.34
N SER A 92 6.87 13.66 -16.00
CA SER A 92 7.40 14.09 -14.70
C SER A 92 6.45 13.70 -13.57
N PHE A 93 5.15 13.86 -13.78
CA PHE A 93 4.14 13.46 -12.80
C PHE A 93 4.22 11.98 -12.46
N PHE A 94 4.13 11.09 -13.47
CA PHE A 94 4.18 9.64 -13.22
C PHE A 94 5.54 9.20 -12.71
N GLY A 95 6.63 9.81 -13.16
CA GLY A 95 7.97 9.51 -12.65
C GLY A 95 8.07 9.74 -11.13
N VAL A 96 7.72 10.94 -10.66
CA VAL A 96 7.76 11.28 -9.23
C VAL A 96 6.74 10.46 -8.45
N ALA A 97 5.49 10.39 -8.92
CA ALA A 97 4.43 9.70 -8.21
C ALA A 97 4.70 8.19 -8.07
N PHE A 98 5.29 7.53 -9.08
CA PHE A 98 5.62 6.11 -8.99
C PHE A 98 6.75 5.84 -8.00
N VAL A 99 7.77 6.70 -7.93
CA VAL A 99 8.81 6.58 -6.91
C VAL A 99 8.19 6.70 -5.51
N LEU A 100 7.34 7.69 -5.29
CA LEU A 100 6.64 7.86 -4.01
C LEU A 100 5.75 6.66 -3.66
N LEU A 101 5.05 6.09 -4.64
CA LEU A 101 4.24 4.87 -4.46
C LEU A 101 5.11 3.68 -4.07
N ILE A 102 6.24 3.46 -4.74
CA ILE A 102 7.15 2.34 -4.44
C ILE A 102 7.72 2.49 -3.03
N VAL A 103 8.11 3.71 -2.64
CA VAL A 103 8.63 3.98 -1.29
C VAL A 103 7.54 3.75 -0.23
N ALA A 104 6.33 4.28 -0.43
CA ALA A 104 5.22 4.08 0.51
C ALA A 104 4.82 2.60 0.62
N LEU A 105 4.76 1.87 -0.50
CA LEU A 105 4.48 0.44 -0.51
C LEU A 105 5.59 -0.35 0.18
N GLY A 106 6.85 -0.03 -0.07
CA GLY A 106 7.99 -0.65 0.61
C GLY A 106 7.94 -0.42 2.12
N ALA A 107 7.62 0.79 2.55
CA ALA A 107 7.42 1.11 3.97
C ALA A 107 6.25 0.32 4.60
N LEU A 108 5.17 0.07 3.84
CA LEU A 108 4.02 -0.70 4.30
C LEU A 108 4.39 -2.19 4.42
N CYS A 109 5.08 -2.75 3.43
CA CYS A 109 5.61 -4.12 3.48
C CYS A 109 6.59 -4.28 4.63
N LEU A 110 7.41 -3.26 4.93
CA LEU A 110 8.33 -3.28 6.04
C LEU A 110 7.62 -3.37 7.40
N GLN A 111 6.40 -2.82 7.54
CA GLN A 111 5.63 -2.93 8.79
C GLN A 111 5.39 -4.40 9.19
N TYR A 112 5.29 -5.32 8.22
CA TYR A 112 5.16 -6.74 8.50
C TYR A 112 6.33 -7.27 9.35
N PHE A 113 7.56 -6.83 9.10
CA PHE A 113 8.73 -7.30 9.83
C PHE A 113 8.98 -6.60 11.15
N ILE A 114 8.57 -5.33 11.27
CA ILE A 114 8.94 -4.47 12.40
C ILE A 114 7.80 -4.24 13.40
N VAL A 115 6.57 -4.66 13.07
CA VAL A 115 5.37 -4.45 13.91
C VAL A 115 4.65 -5.76 14.22
N LEU A 116 4.73 -6.77 13.35
CA LEU A 116 4.04 -8.03 13.55
C LEU A 116 4.98 -9.11 14.09
N ALA A 117 4.50 -9.84 15.09
CA ALA A 117 5.16 -11.02 15.61
C ALA A 117 4.12 -12.09 15.98
N PRO A 118 4.53 -13.37 16.08
CA PRO A 118 3.73 -14.39 16.75
C PRO A 118 3.41 -13.99 18.19
N VAL A 119 2.25 -14.41 18.69
CA VAL A 119 1.86 -14.21 20.11
C VAL A 119 3.00 -14.62 21.04
N GLY A 120 3.34 -13.75 22.00
CA GLY A 120 4.39 -14.02 22.99
C GLY A 120 5.82 -13.74 22.52
N HIS A 121 6.01 -13.22 21.30
CA HIS A 121 7.34 -12.98 20.69
C HIS A 121 7.55 -11.53 20.21
N CYS A 122 6.84 -10.57 20.79
CA CYS A 122 7.01 -9.14 20.45
C CYS A 122 8.37 -8.56 20.85
N ASP A 123 9.09 -9.22 21.76
CA ASP A 123 10.46 -8.91 22.18
C ASP A 123 11.51 -9.19 21.09
N ARG A 124 11.17 -9.99 20.07
CA ARG A 124 12.10 -10.44 19.01
C ARG A 124 12.11 -9.57 17.76
N LEU A 125 11.40 -8.45 17.77
CA LEU A 125 11.37 -7.55 16.62
C LEU A 125 12.74 -6.87 16.39
N PRO A 126 13.14 -6.66 15.12
CA PRO A 126 12.44 -7.00 13.88
C PRO A 126 12.62 -8.46 13.44
N ASN A 127 11.55 -9.07 12.91
CA ASN A 127 11.46 -10.49 12.58
C ASN A 127 11.98 -10.84 11.16
N TYR A 128 13.18 -10.39 10.79
CA TYR A 128 13.74 -10.70 9.45
C TYR A 128 14.07 -12.18 9.26
N ASP A 129 14.24 -12.93 10.35
CA ASP A 129 14.50 -14.37 10.33
C ASP A 129 13.37 -15.17 9.67
N PHE A 130 12.16 -14.59 9.54
CA PHE A 130 11.06 -15.24 8.84
C PHE A 130 11.34 -15.39 7.34
N LEU A 131 12.28 -14.64 6.76
CA LEU A 131 12.71 -14.87 5.38
C LEU A 131 13.39 -16.23 5.18
N TRP A 132 13.88 -16.84 6.27
CA TRP A 132 14.72 -18.04 6.22
C TRP A 132 14.19 -19.19 7.07
N THR A 133 13.18 -18.95 7.91
CA THR A 133 12.67 -19.93 8.88
C THR A 133 11.15 -19.97 8.89
N ASN A 134 10.59 -21.11 9.29
CA ASN A 134 9.15 -21.29 9.53
C ASN A 134 8.88 -21.80 10.95
N GLN A 135 9.60 -21.22 11.91
CA GLN A 135 9.78 -21.78 13.25
C GLN A 135 8.53 -21.72 14.14
N TYR A 136 7.53 -20.89 13.81
CA TYR A 136 6.36 -20.67 14.67
C TYR A 136 5.04 -21.26 14.14
N GLY A 137 5.06 -22.06 13.07
CA GLY A 137 3.92 -22.89 12.64
C GLY A 137 2.54 -22.19 12.72
N ASP A 138 1.56 -22.82 13.38
CA ASP A 138 0.19 -22.31 13.54
C ASP A 138 0.05 -21.30 14.70
N MET A 139 0.99 -20.36 14.84
CA MET A 139 0.85 -19.27 15.81
C MET A 139 0.06 -18.10 15.24
N ARG A 140 -0.81 -17.53 16.08
CA ARG A 140 -1.54 -16.31 15.79
C ARG A 140 -0.57 -15.13 15.70
N ILE A 141 -0.83 -14.22 14.77
CA ILE A 141 -0.09 -12.96 14.68
C ILE A 141 -0.71 -11.91 15.59
N VAL A 142 0.15 -11.14 16.24
CA VAL A 142 -0.25 -9.95 16.96
C VAL A 142 0.52 -8.72 16.47
N HIS A 143 -0.12 -7.58 16.66
CA HIS A 143 0.47 -6.27 16.50
C HIS A 143 1.22 -5.90 17.79
N CYS A 144 2.51 -5.63 17.71
CA CYS A 144 3.37 -5.51 18.89
C CYS A 144 3.56 -4.08 19.41
N MET A 145 2.56 -3.22 19.24
CA MET A 145 2.61 -1.83 19.72
C MET A 145 1.83 -1.65 21.01
N SER A 146 2.18 -0.61 21.78
CA SER A 146 1.43 -0.24 22.97
C SER A 146 -0.05 0.05 22.66
N GLY A 147 -0.94 -0.37 23.56
CA GLY A 147 -2.38 -0.15 23.43
C GLY A 147 -3.11 -1.06 22.43
N THR A 148 -2.44 -2.05 21.83
CA THR A 148 -3.07 -2.94 20.82
C THR A 148 -3.62 -4.24 21.38
N ALA A 149 -3.67 -4.41 22.70
CA ALA A 149 -4.16 -5.62 23.37
C ALA A 149 -5.57 -6.01 22.90
N ASP A 150 -6.52 -5.08 22.97
CA ASP A 150 -7.92 -5.30 22.60
C ASP A 150 -8.08 -5.67 21.10
N ILE A 151 -7.21 -5.13 20.23
CA ILE A 151 -7.22 -5.42 18.79
C ILE A 151 -6.65 -6.83 18.53
N ASN A 152 -5.63 -7.21 19.29
CA ASN A 152 -4.95 -8.50 19.16
C ASN A 152 -5.81 -9.67 19.63
N GLU A 153 -6.68 -9.46 20.63
CA GLU A 153 -7.60 -10.48 21.12
C GLU A 153 -8.52 -11.00 20.01
N GLU A 154 -8.95 -10.10 19.11
CA GLU A 154 -9.89 -10.40 18.04
C GLU A 154 -9.23 -10.74 16.70
N THR A 155 -7.91 -10.87 16.67
CA THR A 155 -7.18 -11.15 15.44
C THR A 155 -7.35 -12.62 15.03
N PRO A 156 -8.03 -12.95 13.91
CA PRO A 156 -8.26 -14.35 13.52
C PRO A 156 -7.09 -14.95 12.72
N PHE A 157 -6.04 -14.17 12.47
CA PHE A 157 -5.02 -14.50 11.48
C PHE A 157 -3.84 -15.29 12.08
N TYR A 158 -3.48 -16.39 11.41
CA TYR A 158 -2.38 -17.28 11.78
C TYR A 158 -1.33 -17.33 10.67
N LEU A 159 -0.06 -17.34 11.06
CA LEU A 159 1.08 -17.25 10.15
C LEU A 159 1.68 -18.65 9.91
N ARG A 160 0.96 -19.52 9.18
CA ARG A 160 1.40 -20.92 8.96
C ARG A 160 2.61 -21.07 8.03
N TRP A 161 2.71 -20.20 7.03
CA TRP A 161 3.76 -20.20 6.00
C TRP A 161 4.54 -18.90 6.07
N GLN A 162 5.29 -18.71 7.15
CA GLN A 162 5.96 -17.45 7.46
C GLN A 162 7.02 -17.08 6.44
N ILE A 163 7.74 -18.10 5.97
CA ILE A 163 8.71 -17.93 4.90
C ILE A 163 8.07 -17.43 3.61
N VAL A 164 6.95 -18.02 3.21
CA VAL A 164 6.24 -17.62 1.99
C VAL A 164 5.71 -16.20 2.12
N GLN A 165 5.03 -15.89 3.23
CA GLN A 165 4.46 -14.55 3.46
C GLN A 165 5.56 -13.48 3.51
N SER A 166 6.68 -13.75 4.18
CA SER A 166 7.83 -12.84 4.26
C SER A 166 8.44 -12.56 2.89
N TRP A 167 8.63 -13.60 2.07
CA TRP A 167 9.12 -13.42 0.71
C TRP A 167 8.12 -12.67 -0.16
N VAL A 168 6.82 -12.92 -0.02
CA VAL A 168 5.78 -12.13 -0.71
C VAL A 168 5.91 -10.64 -0.34
N MET A 169 6.04 -10.30 0.95
CA MET A 169 6.23 -8.92 1.39
C MET A 169 7.52 -8.28 0.85
N ALA A 170 8.61 -9.04 0.79
CA ALA A 170 9.88 -8.57 0.23
C ALA A 170 9.81 -8.35 -1.30
N LEU A 171 9.09 -9.21 -2.03
CA LEU A 171 9.05 -9.21 -3.49
C LEU A 171 8.01 -8.25 -4.07
N ILE A 172 6.89 -8.01 -3.40
CA ILE A 172 5.84 -7.08 -3.86
C ILE A 172 6.39 -5.71 -4.32
N PRO A 173 7.19 -4.97 -3.53
CA PRO A 173 7.67 -3.66 -3.96
C PRO A 173 8.57 -3.74 -5.21
N ILE A 174 9.31 -4.83 -5.38
CA ILE A 174 10.16 -5.08 -6.56
C ILE A 174 9.30 -5.32 -7.80
N VAL A 175 8.29 -6.18 -7.69
CA VAL A 175 7.36 -6.48 -8.79
C VAL A 175 6.57 -5.23 -9.20
N VAL A 176 6.06 -4.47 -8.23
CA VAL A 176 5.36 -3.20 -8.48
C VAL A 176 6.28 -2.19 -9.15
N ALA A 177 7.53 -2.06 -8.70
CA ALA A 177 8.50 -1.19 -9.34
C ALA A 177 8.71 -1.55 -10.82
N GLY A 178 8.76 -2.85 -11.16
CA GLY A 178 8.82 -3.34 -12.54
C GLY A 178 7.65 -2.87 -13.40
N PHE A 179 6.41 -3.09 -12.94
CA PHE A 179 5.21 -2.66 -13.68
C PHE A 179 5.14 -1.15 -13.86
N LEU A 180 5.42 -0.38 -12.80
CA LEU A 180 5.39 1.08 -12.85
C LEU A 180 6.51 1.65 -13.73
N PHE A 181 7.70 1.03 -13.74
CA PHE A 181 8.78 1.41 -14.65
C PHE A 181 8.40 1.19 -16.12
N VAL A 182 7.80 0.04 -16.45
CA VAL A 182 7.29 -0.24 -17.80
C VAL A 182 6.20 0.77 -18.19
N ALA A 183 5.26 1.06 -17.29
CA ALA A 183 4.22 2.06 -17.51
C ALA A 183 4.83 3.44 -17.80
N TRP A 184 5.80 3.87 -17.01
CA TRP A 184 6.46 5.16 -17.20
C TRP A 184 7.27 5.22 -18.49
N ARG A 185 7.94 4.13 -18.88
CA ARG A 185 8.62 4.04 -20.18
C ARG A 185 7.63 4.16 -21.34
N HIS A 186 6.43 3.59 -21.22
CA HIS A 186 5.37 3.76 -22.20
C HIS A 186 4.92 5.22 -22.32
N VAL A 187 4.71 5.91 -21.20
CA VAL A 187 4.40 7.35 -21.17
C VAL A 187 5.48 8.16 -21.89
N ARG A 188 6.76 7.91 -21.58
CA ARG A 188 7.90 8.63 -22.18
C ARG A 188 8.00 8.48 -23.70
N ARG A 189 7.60 7.32 -24.23
CA ARG A 189 7.68 7.03 -25.67
C ARG A 189 6.53 7.62 -26.48
N ASN A 190 5.40 7.88 -25.83
CA ASN A 190 4.15 8.29 -26.49
C ASN A 190 3.78 9.73 -26.12
N ILE A 191 4.76 10.62 -26.02
CA ILE A 191 4.52 12.05 -25.78
C ILE A 191 4.05 12.68 -27.09
N SER A 192 2.91 13.38 -27.04
CA SER A 192 2.39 14.23 -28.13
C SER A 192 2.71 15.70 -27.91
#